data_AF-A0A2X2C785-F1
#
_entry.id   AF-A0A2X2C785-F1
#
_cell.length_a   1.000
_cell.length_b   1.000
_cell.length_c   1.000
_cell.angle_alpha   90.00
_cell.angle_beta   90.00
_cell.angle_gamma   90.00
#
_symmetry.space_group_name_H-M   'P 1'
#
loop_
_entity.id
_entity.type
_entity.pdbx_description
1 polymer ?
#
loop_
_entity_poly.entity_id
_entity_poly.type
_entity_poly.pdbx_seq_one_letter_code
_entity_poly.pdbx_strand_id
1 'polypeptide(L)'
;MLRQQHGMTGSELGALLGVSQQHQSRFENGECNIHVDVIYLLSYIFKVKLNYFFQDINDCFDQEGIAYKESYYHSETIVEKCELWR
;
A
#
# COMPACT_ATOMS: atom_id res chain seq x y z
N MET A 1 6.34 -9.66 15.13
CA MET A 1 5.84 -8.45 14.44
C MET A 1 6.81 -7.28 14.62
N LEU A 2 6.89 -6.36 13.65
CA LEU A 2 7.85 -5.23 13.65
C LEU A 2 7.83 -4.40 14.95
N ARG A 3 6.63 -4.11 15.47
CA ARG A 3 6.44 -3.41 16.75
C ARG A 3 7.15 -4.10 17.93
N GLN A 4 7.06 -5.42 18.03
CA GLN A 4 7.66 -6.18 19.13
C GLN A 4 9.20 -6.16 19.06
N GLN A 5 9.76 -6.12 17.85
CA GLN A 5 11.21 -5.97 17.65
C GLN A 5 11.72 -4.61 18.15
N HIS A 6 10.84 -3.60 18.20
CA HIS A 6 11.09 -2.29 18.77
C HIS A 6 10.66 -2.17 20.25
N GLY A 7 10.28 -3.27 20.91
CA GLY A 7 9.91 -3.28 22.33
C GLY A 7 8.61 -2.55 22.67
N MET A 8 7.77 -2.23 21.67
CA MET A 8 6.51 -1.52 21.88
C MET A 8 5.36 -2.51 22.11
N THR A 9 4.37 -2.11 22.90
CA THR A 9 3.05 -2.74 23.09
C THR A 9 2.04 -2.23 22.05
N GLY A 10 0.96 -2.98 21.80
CA GLY A 10 -0.06 -2.59 20.81
C GLY A 10 -0.74 -1.25 21.17
N SER A 11 -0.90 -0.99 22.46
CA SER A 11 -1.44 0.28 22.96
C SER A 11 -0.49 1.45 22.72
N GLU A 12 0.83 1.26 22.90
CA GLU A 12 1.81 2.31 22.62
C GLU A 12 1.86 2.64 21.13
N LEU A 13 1.85 1.64 20.26
CA LEU A 13 1.78 1.89 18.81
C LEU A 13 0.46 2.54 18.42
N GLY A 14 -0.67 2.08 18.96
CA GLY A 14 -1.98 2.69 18.73
C GLY A 14 -1.99 4.18 19.10
N ALA A 15 -1.42 4.53 20.25
CA ALA A 15 -1.28 5.91 20.69
C ALA A 15 -0.43 6.76 19.72
N LEU A 16 0.69 6.21 19.20
CA LEU A 16 1.54 6.89 18.22
C LEU A 16 0.82 7.10 16.87
N LEU A 17 -0.04 6.16 16.47
CA LEU A 17 -0.83 6.24 15.24
C LEU A 17 -2.13 7.02 15.39
N GLY A 18 -2.49 7.43 16.62
CA GLY A 18 -3.77 8.09 16.89
C GLY A 18 -5.00 7.17 16.77
N VAL A 19 -4.83 5.86 16.98
CA VAL A 19 -5.90 4.84 16.89
C VAL A 19 -6.02 4.02 18.18
N SER A 20 -7.15 3.34 18.36
CA SER A 20 -7.32 2.43 19.50
C SER A 20 -6.43 1.18 19.36
N GLN A 21 -6.09 0.55 20.48
CA GLN A 21 -5.33 -0.72 20.48
C GLN A 21 -6.04 -1.82 19.67
N GLN A 22 -7.38 -1.87 19.71
CA GLN A 22 -8.17 -2.81 18.90
C GLN A 22 -8.01 -2.52 17.40
N HIS A 23 -8.03 -1.25 16.97
CA HIS A 23 -7.79 -0.88 15.58
C HIS A 23 -6.37 -1.26 15.16
N GLN A 24 -5.37 -0.96 16.00
CA GLN A 24 -3.99 -1.37 15.76
C GLN A 24 -3.86 -2.91 15.61
N SER A 25 -4.60 -3.69 16.41
CA SER A 25 -4.60 -5.16 16.28
C SER A 25 -5.18 -5.60 14.93
N ARG A 26 -6.20 -4.90 14.43
CA ARG A 26 -6.77 -5.17 13.09
C ARG A 26 -5.76 -4.88 11.98
N PHE A 27 -4.90 -3.87 12.12
CA PHE A 27 -3.78 -3.65 11.20
C PHE A 27 -2.79 -4.83 11.22
N GLU A 28 -2.41 -5.29 12.41
CA GLU A 28 -1.45 -6.40 12.55
C GLU A 28 -2.00 -7.73 12.01
N ASN A 29 -3.32 -7.93 12.04
CA ASN A 29 -3.99 -9.15 11.56
C ASN A 29 -4.54 -9.05 10.13
N GLY A 30 -4.48 -7.89 9.48
CA GLY A 30 -5.08 -7.67 8.14
C GLY A 30 -6.61 -7.65 8.12
N GLU A 31 -7.26 -7.30 9.24
CA GLU A 31 -8.73 -7.29 9.39
C GLU A 31 -9.39 -5.95 9.01
N CYS A 32 -8.60 -4.96 8.62
CA CYS A 32 -9.08 -3.71 8.05
C CYS A 32 -8.10 -3.13 7.03
N ASN A 33 -8.61 -2.21 6.20
CA ASN A 33 -7.79 -1.48 5.25
C ASN A 33 -6.85 -0.53 5.98
N ILE A 34 -5.60 -0.48 5.51
CA ILE A 34 -4.57 0.44 5.99
C ILE A 34 -4.42 1.56 4.97
N HIS A 35 -4.62 2.80 5.39
CA HIS A 35 -4.41 3.96 4.53
C HIS A 35 -2.90 4.24 4.35
N VAL A 36 -2.53 4.83 3.20
CA VAL A 36 -1.13 5.04 2.82
C VAL A 36 -0.38 5.98 3.77
N ASP A 37 -1.07 6.94 4.38
CA ASP A 37 -0.57 7.84 5.42
C ASP A 37 -0.15 7.07 6.67
N VAL A 38 -0.92 6.07 7.09
CA VAL A 38 -0.56 5.17 8.21
C VAL A 38 0.70 4.39 7.87
N ILE A 39 0.84 3.90 6.64
CA ILE A 39 2.05 3.18 6.19
C ILE A 39 3.27 4.12 6.22
N TYR A 40 3.10 5.37 5.80
CA TYR A 40 4.14 6.39 5.91
C TYR A 40 4.55 6.63 7.36
N LEU A 41 3.58 6.76 8.27
CA LEU A 41 3.85 6.95 9.69
C LEU A 41 4.57 5.75 10.31
N LEU A 42 4.17 4.52 9.95
CA LEU A 42 4.85 3.30 10.36
C LEU A 42 6.32 3.27 9.86
N SER A 43 6.56 3.68 8.62
CA SER A 43 7.92 3.78 8.07
C SER A 43 8.79 4.74 8.87
N TYR A 44 8.22 5.87 9.28
CA TYR A 44 8.88 6.88 10.10
C TYR A 44 9.18 6.36 11.52
N ILE A 45 8.19 5.76 12.19
CA ILE A 45 8.32 5.22 13.56
C ILE A 45 9.40 4.13 13.62
N PHE A 46 9.38 3.20 12.66
CA PHE A 46 10.30 2.05 12.66
C PHE A 46 11.61 2.30 11.93
N LYS A 47 11.79 3.49 11.31
CA LYS A 47 12.97 3.85 10.52
C LYS A 47 13.27 2.83 9.42
N VAL A 48 12.23 2.31 8.79
CA VAL A 48 12.30 1.40 7.64
C VAL A 48 11.89 2.12 6.37
N LYS A 49 12.38 1.66 5.22
CA LYS A 49 11.92 2.18 3.92
C LYS A 49 10.47 1.74 3.67
N LEU A 50 9.67 2.57 3.00
CA LEU A 50 8.28 2.26 2.65
C LEU A 50 8.11 0.90 1.96
N ASN A 51 9.05 0.54 1.07
CA ASN A 51 9.00 -0.72 0.34
C ASN A 51 9.08 -1.97 1.24
N TYR A 52 9.49 -1.83 2.51
CA TYR A 52 9.43 -2.90 3.51
C TYR A 52 8.02 -3.47 3.66
N PHE A 53 6.98 -2.63 3.63
CA PHE A 53 5.59 -3.06 3.81
C PHE A 53 4.95 -3.66 2.55
N PHE A 54 5.66 -3.65 1.42
CA PHE A 54 5.13 -4.04 0.11
C PHE A 54 6.00 -5.11 -0.57
N GLN A 55 6.89 -5.78 0.16
CA GLN A 55 7.82 -6.75 -0.42
C GLN A 55 7.07 -7.89 -1.13
N ASP A 56 6.03 -8.41 -0.48
CA ASP A 56 5.21 -9.52 -1.00
C ASP A 56 4.35 -9.11 -2.21
N ILE A 57 4.10 -7.81 -2.41
CA ILE A 57 3.35 -7.31 -3.56
C ILE A 57 4.21 -7.33 -4.83
N ASN A 58 5.54 -7.19 -4.72
CA ASN A 58 6.41 -7.27 -5.90
C ASN A 58 6.31 -8.63 -6.60
N ASP A 59 6.01 -9.69 -5.86
CA ASP A 59 5.81 -11.04 -6.41
C ASP A 59 4.42 -11.20 -7.07
N CYS A 60 3.50 -10.26 -6.83
CA CYS A 60 2.14 -10.26 -7.37
C CYS A 60 2.01 -9.44 -8.67
N PHE A 61 2.97 -8.56 -8.95
CA PHE A 61 3.02 -7.79 -10.18
C PHE A 61 3.84 -8.53 -11.24
N ASP A 62 3.28 -9.59 -11.80
CA ASP A 62 3.76 -10.12 -13.06
C ASP A 62 3.67 -9.01 -14.12
N GLN A 63 4.82 -8.64 -14.71
CA GLN A 63 4.91 -7.53 -15.67
C GLN A 63 3.96 -7.67 -16.87
N GLU A 64 3.47 -8.88 -17.13
CA GLU A 64 2.48 -9.19 -18.17
C GLU A 64 1.14 -8.47 -17.97
N GLY A 65 0.67 -8.30 -16.73
CA GLY A 65 -0.62 -7.67 -16.42
C GLY A 65 -0.62 -6.14 -16.58
N ILE A 66 0.52 -5.50 -16.38
CA ILE A 66 0.69 -4.04 -16.53
C ILE A 66 0.81 -3.67 -18.01
N ALA A 67 1.59 -4.44 -18.79
CA ALA A 67 1.72 -4.24 -20.24
C ALA A 67 0.38 -4.36 -20.98
N TYR A 68 -0.51 -5.28 -20.55
CA TYR A 68 -1.85 -5.39 -21.10
C TYR A 68 -2.69 -4.12 -20.87
N LYS A 69 -2.67 -3.55 -19.66
CA LYS A 69 -3.40 -2.31 -19.38
C LYS A 69 -2.85 -1.12 -20.18
N GLU A 70 -1.54 -0.97 -20.29
CA GLU A 70 -0.93 0.10 -21.09
C GLU A 70 -1.31 0.02 -22.58
N SER A 71 -1.25 -1.18 -23.17
CA SER A 71 -1.64 -1.38 -24.57
C SER A 71 -3.13 -1.12 -24.82
N TYR A 72 -4.00 -1.48 -23.87
CA TYR A 72 -5.44 -1.20 -23.93
C TYR A 72 -5.73 0.31 -23.94
N TYR A 73 -5.18 1.08 -22.99
CA TYR A 73 -5.39 2.54 -22.96
C TYR A 73 -4.73 3.27 -24.14
N HIS A 74 -3.59 2.77 -24.64
CA HIS A 74 -2.98 3.32 -25.85
C HIS A 74 -3.86 3.08 -27.09
N SER A 75 -4.51 1.92 -27.17
CA SER A 75 -5.45 1.61 -28.26
C SER A 75 -6.71 2.48 -28.22
N GLU A 76 -7.28 2.75 -27.03
CA GLU A 76 -8.42 3.66 -26.88
C GLU A 76 -8.07 5.10 -27.28
N THR A 77 -6.87 5.57 -26.92
CA THR A 77 -6.41 6.93 -27.26
C THR A 77 -6.22 7.13 -28.77
N ILE A 78 -5.79 6.10 -29.50
CA ILE A 78 -5.65 6.15 -30.97
C ILE A 78 -7.03 6.15 -31.63
N VAL A 79 -7.98 5.37 -31.10
CA VAL A 79 -9.37 5.32 -31.62
C VAL A 79 -10.08 6.66 -31.41
N GLU A 80 -9.98 7.28 -30.22
CA GLU A 80 -10.57 8.60 -29.95
C GLU A 80 -10.00 9.70 -30.86
N LYS A 81 -8.69 9.68 -31.14
CA LYS A 81 -8.08 10.64 -32.09
C LYS A 81 -8.55 10.43 -33.54
N CYS A 82 -8.88 9.21 -33.93
CA CYS A 82 -9.42 8.92 -35.26
C CYS A 82 -10.89 9.39 -35.44
N GLU A 83 -11.67 9.50 -34.36
CA GLU A 83 -13.05 9.97 -34.42
C GLU A 83 -13.20 11.50 -34.41
N LEU A 84 -12.15 12.23 -34.02
CA LEU A 84 -12.13 13.70 -33.93
C LEU A 84 -11.76 14.42 -35.26
N TRP A 85 -11.44 13.69 -36.33
CA TRP A 85 -11.16 14.25 -37.67
C TRP A 85 -12.25 13.91 -38.71
N ARG A 86 -13.51 13.76 -38.29
CA ARG A 86 -14.67 13.71 -39.19
C ARG A 86 -15.50 14.98 -39.10
#